data_AF-A0A0C2TVU7-F1
#
_entry.id   AF-A0A0C2TVU7-F1
#
_cell.length_a   1.000
_cell.length_b   1.000
_cell.length_c   1.000
_cell.angle_alpha   90.00
_cell.angle_beta   90.00
_cell.angle_gamma   90.00
#
_symmetry.space_group_name_H-M   'P 1'
#
loop_
_entity.id
_entity.type
_entity.pdbx_description
1 polymer ?
#
loop_
_entity_poly.entity_id
_entity_poly.type
_entity_poly.pdbx_seq_one_letter_code
_entity_poly.pdbx_strand_id
1 'polypeptide(L)'
;EGMSWLSDVKVLLSIDQEGFRSINPSFRFVECITQPACDRQPRKQIVAQFVPVHRQTFHFHYAPFDGLPVLRRIYVNEDENHDYIS
;
A
#
# COMPACT_ATOMS: atom_id res chain seq x y z
N GLU A 1 -5.62 16.34 -17.74
CA GLU A 1 -4.14 16.22 -17.78
C GLU A 1 -3.45 16.63 -16.46
N GLY A 2 -4.03 16.35 -15.28
CA GLY A 2 -3.52 16.89 -14.01
C GLY A 2 -2.62 15.98 -13.17
N MET A 3 -2.43 14.71 -13.55
CA MET A 3 -1.80 13.70 -12.67
C MET A 3 -0.81 12.78 -13.38
N SER A 4 -0.18 13.26 -14.46
CA SER A 4 0.92 12.52 -15.11
C SER A 4 2.08 12.26 -14.16
N TRP A 5 2.31 13.12 -13.17
CA TRP A 5 3.36 12.95 -12.17
C TRP A 5 3.21 11.69 -11.30
N LEU A 6 2.03 11.06 -11.28
CA LEU A 6 1.82 9.79 -10.58
C LEU A 6 2.27 8.56 -11.38
N SER A 7 2.56 8.68 -12.69
CA SER A 7 2.85 7.54 -13.56
C SER A 7 4.03 6.70 -13.09
N ASP A 8 5.03 7.37 -12.52
CA ASP A 8 6.30 6.75 -12.11
C ASP A 8 6.30 6.41 -10.61
N VAL A 9 5.20 6.68 -9.91
CA VAL A 9 5.07 6.44 -8.48
C VAL A 9 4.86 4.94 -8.22
N LYS A 10 5.73 4.39 -7.37
CA LYS A 10 5.56 3.06 -6.80
C LYS A 10 5.33 3.15 -5.31
N VAL A 11 4.30 2.48 -4.83
CA VAL A 11 4.03 2.33 -3.39
C VAL A 11 4.51 0.95 -2.98
N LEU A 12 5.31 0.89 -1.92
CA LEU A 12 5.80 -0.35 -1.33
C LEU A 12 5.22 -0.49 0.07
N LEU A 13 4.77 -1.69 0.40
CA LEU A 13 4.27 -2.02 1.74
C LEU A 13 5.29 -2.94 2.40
N SER A 14 5.66 -2.68 3.64
CA SER A 14 6.42 -3.62 4.46
C SER A 14 5.47 -4.29 5.43
N ILE A 15 5.18 -5.57 5.21
CA ILE A 15 4.38 -6.38 6.13
C ILE A 15 5.33 -7.36 6.83
N ASP A 16 5.30 -7.37 8.15
CA ASP A 16 6.22 -8.15 8.98
C ASP A 16 5.45 -9.05 9.93
N GLN A 17 6.00 -10.24 10.14
CA GLN A 17 5.61 -11.14 11.22
C GLN A 17 6.87 -11.44 12.06
N GLU A 18 6.77 -11.16 13.36
CA GLU A 18 7.81 -11.43 14.37
C GLU A 18 9.17 -10.73 14.17
N GLY A 19 9.29 -9.77 13.24
CA GLY A 19 10.51 -9.00 13.00
C GLY A 19 11.51 -9.64 12.05
N PHE A 20 11.24 -10.83 11.53
CA PHE A 20 12.15 -11.56 10.63
C PHE A 20 11.47 -12.24 9.42
N ARG A 21 10.14 -12.15 9.31
CA ARG A 21 9.38 -12.66 8.17
C ARG A 21 8.69 -11.52 7.44
N SER A 22 9.50 -10.57 6.96
CA SER A 22 9.00 -9.43 6.22
C SER A 22 8.82 -9.72 4.74
N ILE A 23 7.78 -9.12 4.17
CA ILE A 23 7.49 -9.11 2.73
C ILE A 23 7.35 -7.66 2.27
N ASN A 24 7.75 -7.40 1.03
CA ASN A 24 7.73 -6.05 0.46
C ASN A 24 6.99 -6.02 -0.90
N PRO A 25 5.67 -6.27 -0.93
CA PRO A 25 4.91 -6.13 -2.17
C PRO A 25 4.94 -4.68 -2.68
N SER A 26 5.04 -4.54 -4.00
CA SER A 26 5.06 -3.25 -4.69
C SER A 26 3.81 -3.06 -5.54
N PHE A 27 3.38 -1.80 -5.62
CA PHE A 27 2.18 -1.39 -6.32
C PHE A 27 2.52 -0.23 -7.25
N ARG A 28 2.02 -0.28 -8.48
CA ARG A 28 2.17 0.78 -9.47
C ARG A 28 0.87 1.54 -9.66
N PHE A 29 0.99 2.81 -10.00
CA PHE A 29 -0.15 3.62 -10.41
C PHE A 29 -0.82 3.06 -11.67
N VAL A 30 -2.14 3.20 -11.75
CA VAL A 30 -2.95 2.84 -12.92
C VAL A 30 -3.78 4.03 -13.37
N GLU A 31 -4.62 4.55 -12.50
CA GLU A 31 -5.56 5.61 -12.84
C GLU A 31 -6.05 6.38 -11.62
N CYS A 32 -6.75 7.47 -11.87
CA CYS A 32 -7.48 8.20 -10.84
C CYS A 32 -8.97 8.00 -11.04
N ILE A 33 -9.65 7.49 -10.01
CA ILE A 33 -11.09 7.31 -10.01
C ILE A 33 -11.75 8.44 -9.22
N THR A 34 -12.89 8.92 -9.69
CA THR A 34 -13.72 9.86 -8.91
C THR A 34 -14.72 9.05 -8.10
N GLN A 35 -14.57 9.05 -6.78
CA GLN A 35 -15.55 8.45 -5.90
C GLN A 35 -16.72 9.42 -5.67
N PRO A 36 -17.97 8.94 -5.83
CA PRO A 36 -19.14 9.75 -5.56
C PRO A 36 -19.19 10.12 -4.08
N ALA A 37 -19.83 11.25 -3.78
CA ALA A 37 -20.09 11.63 -2.40
C ALA A 37 -20.98 10.57 -1.71
N CYS A 38 -20.67 10.27 -0.46
CA CYS A 38 -21.42 9.36 0.40
C CYS A 38 -21.79 10.11 1.70
N ASP A 39 -22.78 9.65 2.46
CA ASP A 39 -23.18 10.28 3.74
C ASP A 39 -22.00 10.49 4.71
N ARG A 40 -20.97 9.64 4.65
CA ARG A 40 -19.75 9.77 5.46
C ARG A 40 -18.74 10.79 4.91
N GLN A 41 -18.84 11.13 3.62
CA GLN A 41 -17.93 12.00 2.89
C GLN A 41 -18.71 12.84 1.86
N PRO A 42 -19.18 14.03 2.24
CA PRO A 42 -20.12 14.82 1.41
C PRO A 42 -19.49 15.45 0.16
N ARG A 43 -18.18 15.30 -0.06
CA ARG A 43 -17.46 15.84 -1.23
C ARG A 43 -17.01 14.72 -2.14
N LYS A 44 -17.07 14.96 -3.46
CA LYS A 44 -16.43 14.09 -4.46
C LYS A 44 -14.93 14.01 -4.15
N GLN A 45 -14.40 12.81 -4.07
CA GLN A 45 -12.98 12.57 -3.86
C GLN A 45 -12.36 11.98 -5.12
N ILE A 46 -11.16 12.44 -5.45
CA ILE A 46 -10.34 11.80 -6.47
C ILE A 46 -9.39 10.84 -5.76
N VAL A 47 -9.45 9.57 -6.10
CA VAL A 47 -8.65 8.51 -5.51
C VAL A 47 -7.67 8.01 -6.57
N ALA A 48 -6.38 8.04 -6.25
CA ALA A 48 -5.35 7.41 -7.07
C ALA A 48 -5.35 5.90 -6.80
N GLN A 49 -5.52 5.11 -7.85
CA GLN A 49 -5.56 3.66 -7.77
C GLN A 49 -4.19 3.07 -8.10
N PHE A 50 -3.71 2.24 -7.17
CA PHE A 50 -2.47 1.48 -7.30
C PHE A 50 -2.79 -0.01 -7.29
N VAL A 51 -2.15 -0.77 -8.17
CA VAL A 51 -2.34 -2.23 -8.28
C VAL A 51 -1.02 -2.96 -8.09
N PRO A 52 -1.03 -4.22 -7.60
CA PRO A 52 0.19 -5.00 -7.44
C PRO A 52 0.96 -5.07 -8.76
N VAL A 53 2.27 -4.83 -8.72
CA VAL A 53 3.14 -5.02 -9.90
C VAL A 53 3.16 -6.50 -10.29
N HIS A 54 3.17 -7.37 -9.28
CA HIS A 54 3.09 -8.81 -9.44
C HIS A 54 1.98 -9.37 -8.54
N ARG A 55 1.18 -10.29 -9.05
CA ARG A 55 0.23 -11.02 -8.22
C ARG A 55 1.01 -12.03 -7.38
N GLN A 56 1.12 -11.75 -6.08
CA GLN A 56 1.88 -12.56 -5.13
C GLN A 56 0.97 -13.06 -4.02
N THR A 57 1.28 -14.24 -3.50
CA THR A 57 0.64 -14.82 -2.32
C THR A 57 1.72 -15.09 -1.30
N PHE A 58 1.47 -14.70 -0.06
CA PHE A 58 2.41 -14.84 1.03
C PHE A 58 1.79 -15.71 2.11
N HIS A 59 2.56 -16.69 2.57
CA HIS A 59 2.17 -17.58 3.66
C HIS A 59 2.89 -17.14 4.92
N PHE A 60 2.10 -16.68 5.88
CA PHE A 60 2.58 -16.34 7.22
C PHE A 60 2.46 -17.56 8.12
N HIS A 61 3.37 -17.68 9.07
CA HIS A 61 3.34 -18.78 10.01
C HIS A 61 2.14 -18.62 10.95
N TYR A 62 1.56 -19.73 11.37
CA TYR A 62 0.48 -19.72 12.34
C TYR A 62 0.87 -20.62 13.51
N ALA A 63 1.22 -20.02 14.64
CA ALA A 63 1.33 -20.71 15.92
C ALA A 63 0.55 -19.96 17.01
N PRO A 64 0.12 -20.63 18.09
CA PRO A 64 -0.72 -20.04 19.14
C PRO A 64 -0.13 -18.81 19.85
N PHE A 65 1.19 -18.62 19.77
CA PHE A 65 1.92 -17.52 20.41
C PHE A 65 2.58 -16.58 19.40
N ASP A 66 2.40 -16.82 18.10
CA ASP A 66 2.95 -15.98 17.05
C ASP A 66 2.03 -14.78 16.81
N GLY A 67 2.64 -13.61 16.58
CA GLY A 67 1.90 -12.41 16.22
C GLY A 67 1.26 -12.53 14.84
N LEU A 68 0.14 -11.84 14.63
CA LEU A 68 -0.41 -11.68 13.29
C LEU A 68 0.53 -10.84 12.42
N PRO A 69 0.51 -11.01 11.08
CA PRO A 69 1.23 -10.13 10.18
C PRO A 69 0.77 -8.69 10.36
N VAL A 70 1.71 -7.78 10.58
CA VAL A 70 1.44 -6.36 10.79
C VAL A 70 2.02 -5.57 9.63
N LEU A 71 1.23 -4.66 9.08
CA LEU A 71 1.73 -3.64 8.16
C LEU A 71 2.59 -2.66 8.97
N ARG A 72 3.90 -2.71 8.77
CA ARG A 72 4.88 -1.92 9.55
C ARG A 72 5.14 -0.57 8.94
N ARG A 73 5.29 -0.52 7.61
CA ARG A 73 5.76 0.67 6.91
C ARG A 73 5.13 0.78 5.53
N ILE A 74 4.96 2.02 5.08
CA ILE A 74 4.61 2.35 3.69
C ILE A 74 5.69 3.27 3.17
N TYR A 75 6.26 2.94 2.01
CA TYR A 75 7.27 3.75 1.35
C TYR A 75 6.84 4.09 -0.07
N VAL A 76 7.40 5.16 -0.59
CA VAL A 76 7.17 5.61 -1.97
C VAL A 76 8.50 5.65 -2.70
N ASN A 77 8.53 5.11 -3.92
CA ASN A 77 9.70 5.13 -4.79
C ASN A 77 10.98 4.56 -4.16
N GLU A 78 10.83 3.51 -3.35
CA GLU A 78 11.95 2.84 -2.66
C GLU A 78 12.69 3.75 -1.66
N ASP A 79 12.11 4.89 -1.30
CA ASP A 79 12.65 5.78 -0.29
C ASP A 79 12.28 5.28 1.13
N GLU A 80 13.22 4.57 1.75
CA GLU A 80 13.07 4.04 3.11
C GLU A 80 13.13 5.12 4.20
N ASN A 81 13.51 6.36 3.87
CA ASN A 81 13.64 7.43 4.86
C ASN A 81 12.29 8.03 5.28
N HIS A 82 11.24 7.80 4.49
CA HIS A 82 9.90 8.32 4.75
C HIS A 82 8.92 7.17 4.92
N ASP A 83 8.49 6.96 6.16
CA ASP A 83 7.42 6.02 6.49
C ASP A 83 6.10 6.76 6.70
N TYR A 84 5.06 6.36 5.95
CA TYR A 84 3.76 7.02 5.91
C TYR A 84 2.70 6.40 6.84
N ILE A 85 3.09 5.55 7.80
CA ILE A 85 2.16 4.84 8.72
C ILE A 85 2.04 5.41 10.15
N SER A 86 2.70 6.54 10.45
CA SER A 86 2.67 7.13 11.80
C SER A 86 1.31 7.71 12.22
#